data_AF-A0A3C0FUH3-F1
#
_entry.id   AF-A0A3C0FUH3-F1
#
_cell.length_a   1.000
_cell.length_b   1.000
_cell.length_c   1.000
_cell.angle_alpha   90.00
_cell.angle_beta   90.00
_cell.angle_gamma   90.00
#
_symmetry.space_group_name_H-M   'P 1'
#
loop_
_entity.id
_entity.type
_entity.pdbx_description
1 polymer ?
#
loop_
_entity_poly.entity_id
_entity_poly.type
_entity_poly.pdbx_seq_one_letter_code
_entity_poly.pdbx_strand_id
1 'polypeptide(L)' 'PGIIHGLTLTAVTLIGYSAMVGAVGAGGLGDLGIRYGYQRFRPDVMAAVVITLIVVVQAVQSFGDYLARKADKRNI' A
#
# COMPACT_ATOMS: atom_id res chain seq x y z
N PRO A 1 1.24 20.21 11.18
CA PRO A 1 1.75 18.82 11.31
C PRO A 1 0.72 17.69 11.46
N GLY A 2 -0.09 17.62 12.54
CA GLY A 2 -0.82 16.39 12.92
C GLY A 2 -1.96 15.92 11.99
N ILE A 3 -2.77 16.84 11.45
CA ILE A 3 -3.94 16.49 10.62
C ILE A 3 -3.51 15.89 9.28
N ILE A 4 -2.47 16.44 8.65
CA ILE A 4 -2.01 15.96 7.34
C ILE A 4 -1.35 14.58 7.48
N HIS A 5 -0.58 14.36 8.56
CA HIS A 5 -0.05 13.05 8.88
C HIS A 5 -1.16 12.02 9.14
N GLY A 6 -2.22 12.40 9.86
CA GLY A 6 -3.40 11.56 10.06
C GLY A 6 -4.16 11.22 8.76
N LEU A 7 -4.20 12.17 7.82
CA LEU A 7 -4.84 11.98 6.51
C LEU A 7 -4.00 11.06 5.60
N THR A 8 -2.67 11.20 5.63
CA THR A 8 -1.75 10.26 4.97
C THR A 8 -1.89 8.86 5.57
N LEU A 9 -1.97 8.74 6.89
CA LEU A 9 -2.14 7.45 7.57
C LEU A 9 -3.46 6.77 7.17
N THR A 10 -4.56 7.53 7.10
CA THR A 10 -5.87 7.00 6.69
C THR A 10 -5.89 6.60 5.22
N ALA A 11 -5.21 7.33 4.33
CA ALA A 11 -5.06 6.92 2.93
C ALA A 11 -4.26 5.61 2.79
N VAL A 12 -3.16 5.46 3.55
CA VAL A 12 -2.35 4.24 3.58
C VAL A 12 -3.15 3.05 4.12
N THR A 13 -3.92 3.23 5.19
CA THR A 13 -4.74 2.15 5.76
C THR A 13 -5.87 1.73 4.82
N LEU A 14 -6.47 2.66 4.07
CA LEU A 14 -7.45 2.35 3.01
C LEU A 14 -6.84 1.52 1.87
N ILE A 15 -5.61 1.82 1.47
CA ILE A 15 -4.87 1.05 0.46
C ILE A 15 -4.51 -0.35 0.98
N GLY A 16 -4.09 -0.45 2.25
CA GLY A 16 -3.87 -1.73 2.92
C GLY A 16 -5.14 -2.58 2.98
N TYR A 17 -6.29 -1.97 3.30
CA TYR A 17 -7.60 -2.63 3.25
C TYR A 17 -7.97 -3.09 1.84
N SER A 18 -7.71 -2.27 0.82
CA SER A 18 -7.96 -2.63 -0.58
C SER A 18 -7.09 -3.82 -1.03
N ALA A 19 -5.82 -3.88 -0.60
CA ALA A 19 -4.95 -5.02 -0.87
C ALA A 19 -5.45 -6.32 -0.20
N MET A 20 -5.96 -6.22 1.03
CA MET A 20 -6.57 -7.34 1.75
C MET A 20 -7.89 -7.79 1.08
N VAL A 21 -8.74 -6.85 0.65
CA VAL A 21 -9.98 -7.13 -0.11
C VAL A 21 -9.66 -7.77 -1.46
N GLY A 22 -8.59 -7.33 -2.13
CA GLY A 22 -8.09 -7.96 -3.37
C GLY A 22 -7.66 -9.41 -3.16
N ALA A 23 -7.06 -9.74 -2.01
CA ALA A 23 -6.70 -11.12 -1.65
C ALA A 23 -7.92 -12.02 -1.38
N VAL A 24 -9.06 -11.45 -0.98
CA VAL A 24 -10.32 -12.19 -0.71
C VAL A 24 -11.12 -12.48 -2.01
N GLY A 25 -10.61 -12.07 -3.17
CA GLY A 25 -11.17 -12.46 -4.48
C GLY A 25 -11.93 -11.37 -5.24
N ALA A 26 -11.83 -10.11 -4.80
CA ALA A 26 -12.34 -8.95 -5.56
C ALA A 26 -11.51 -8.63 -6.83
N GLY A 27 -10.38 -9.34 -7.03
CA GLY A 27 -9.41 -9.08 -8.09
C GLY A 27 -8.34 -8.06 -7.67
N GLY A 28 -7.08 -8.31 -8.04
CA GLY A 28 -5.94 -7.43 -7.72
C GLY A 28 -4.62 -8.19 -7.48
N LEU A 29 -3.58 -7.46 -7.06
CA LEU A 29 -2.25 -8.05 -6.78
C LEU A 29 -2.28 -9.10 -5.64
N GLY A 30 -3.17 -8.93 -4.66
CA GLY A 30 -3.38 -9.90 -3.58
C GLY A 30 -3.98 -11.24 -4.05
N ASP A 31 -4.91 -11.21 -5.01
CA ASP A 31 -5.49 -12.42 -5.63
C ASP A 31 -4.40 -13.20 -6.38
N LEU A 32 -3.50 -12.50 -7.08
CA LEU A 32 -2.37 -13.11 -7.75
C LEU A 32 -1.40 -13.79 -6.77
N GLY A 33 -1.12 -13.13 -5.64
CA GLY A 33 -0.27 -13.70 -4.57
C GLY A 33 -0.86 -14.95 -3.96
N ILE A 34 -2.17 -14.96 -3.68
CA ILE A 34 -2.85 -16.14 -3.11
C ILE A 34 -2.98 -17.25 -4.15
N ARG A 35 -3.48 -16.97 -5.35
CA ARG A 35 -3.73 -18.02 -6.36
C ARG A 35 -2.48 -18.58 -7.01
N TYR A 36 -1.52 -17.72 -7.33
CA TYR A 36 -0.32 -18.14 -8.07
C TYR A 36 0.91 -18.31 -7.19
N GLY A 37 0.98 -17.64 -6.03
CA GLY A 37 2.04 -17.81 -5.04
C GLY A 37 1.70 -18.87 -3.99
N TYR A 38 0.63 -18.63 -3.19
CA TYR A 38 0.30 -19.46 -2.02
C TYR A 38 -0.24 -20.83 -2.42
N GLN A 39 -1.32 -20.84 -3.21
CA GLN A 39 -2.04 -22.06 -3.58
C GLN A 39 -1.20 -23.00 -4.45
N ARG A 40 -0.25 -22.46 -5.22
CA ARG A 40 0.67 -23.24 -6.06
C ARG A 40 2.03 -23.50 -5.40
N PHE A 41 2.23 -23.10 -4.14
CA PHE A 41 3.52 -23.20 -3.41
C PHE A 41 4.72 -22.68 -4.22
N ARG A 42 4.54 -21.52 -4.89
CA ARG A 42 5.57 -20.86 -5.71
C ARG A 42 6.09 -19.64 -4.95
N PRO A 43 7.15 -19.79 -4.12
CA PRO A 43 7.66 -18.70 -3.29
C PRO A 43 8.17 -17.51 -4.11
N ASP A 44 8.65 -17.73 -5.34
CA ASP A 44 9.11 -16.64 -6.21
C ASP A 44 7.98 -15.66 -6.58
N VAL A 45 6.79 -16.20 -6.87
CA VAL A 45 5.60 -15.40 -7.22
C VAL A 45 5.06 -14.68 -5.99
N MET A 46 5.09 -15.35 -4.84
CA MET A 46 4.75 -14.73 -3.55
C MET A 46 5.64 -13.52 -3.28
N ALA A 47 6.96 -13.68 -3.42
CA ALA A 47 7.93 -12.63 -3.18
C ALA A 47 7.72 -11.44 -4.13
N ALA A 48 7.48 -11.69 -5.42
CA ALA A 48 7.19 -10.64 -6.40
C ALA A 48 5.95 -9.81 -6.03
N VAL A 49 4.88 -10.45 -5.56
CA VAL A 49 3.66 -9.77 -5.11
C VAL A 49 3.92 -8.95 -3.86
N VAL A 50 4.61 -9.51 -2.87
CA VAL A 50 4.97 -8.80 -1.62
C VAL A 50 5.83 -7.58 -1.92
N ILE A 51 6.86 -7.71 -2.76
CA ILE A 51 7.73 -6.59 -3.16
C ILE A 51 6.92 -5.50 -3.86
N THR A 52 6.01 -5.88 -4.75
CA THR A 52 5.15 -4.91 -5.45
C THR A 52 4.27 -4.13 -4.47
N LEU A 53 3.67 -4.81 -3.49
CA LEU A 53 2.89 -4.16 -2.42
C LEU A 53 3.75 -3.20 -1.59
N ILE A 54 4.97 -3.61 -1.22
CA ILE A 54 5.92 -2.76 -0.49
C ILE A 54 6.24 -1.49 -1.29
N VAL A 55 6.52 -1.61 -2.59
CA VAL A 55 6.82 -0.47 -3.46
C VAL A 55 5.63 0.50 -3.54
N VAL A 56 4.41 -0.02 -3.69
CA VAL A 56 3.19 0.81 -3.71
C VAL A 56 3.00 1.55 -2.39
N VAL A 57 3.13 0.85 -1.25
CA VAL A 57 2.99 1.46 0.08
C VAL A 57 4.05 2.55 0.28
N GLN A 58 5.31 2.29 -0.08
CA GLN A 58 6.37 3.28 0.03
C GLN A 58 6.15 4.50 -0.88
N ALA A 59 5.67 4.30 -2.10
CA ALA A 59 5.34 5.40 -3.00
C ALA A 59 4.25 6.31 -2.40
N VAL A 60 3.22 5.71 -1.80
CA VAL A 60 2.12 6.45 -1.16
C VAL A 60 2.61 7.17 0.10
N GLN A 61 3.40 6.51 0.95
CA GLN A 61 3.98 7.13 2.14
C GLN A 61 4.90 8.30 1.77
N SER A 62 5.79 8.12 0.80
CA SER A 62 6.70 9.17 0.32
C SER A 62 5.93 10.35 -0.27
N PHE A 63 4.87 10.08 -1.04
CA PHE A 63 3.99 11.12 -1.59
C PHE A 63 3.25 11.87 -0.48
N GLY A 64 2.69 11.17 0.49
CA GLY A 64 1.99 11.76 1.63
C GLY A 64 2.92 12.59 2.53
N ASP A 65 4.16 12.14 2.74
CA ASP A 65 5.19 12.88 3.47
C ASP A 65 5.64 14.13 2.71
N TYR A 66 5.78 14.05 1.39
CA TYR A 66 6.08 15.21 0.54
C TYR A 66 4.96 16.24 0.62
N LEU A 67 3.69 15.80 0.53
CA LEU A 67 2.53 16.67 0.64
C LEU A 67 2.43 17.30 2.04
N ALA A 68 2.71 16.52 3.09
CA ALA A 68 2.76 16.99 4.47
C ALA A 68 3.82 18.08 4.64
N ARG A 69 5.06 17.87 4.18
CA ARG A 69 6.14 18.85 4.25
C ARG A 69 5.84 20.13 3.46
N LYS A 70 5.16 20.02 2.32
CA LYS A 70 4.78 21.18 1.49
C LYS A 70 3.65 21.99 2.14
N ALA A 71 2.69 21.32 2.78
CA ALA A 71 1.59 21.97 3.47
C ALA A 71 2.01 22.57 4.83
N ASP A 72 2.98 21.97 5.53
CA ASP A 72 3.56 22.52 6.76
C ASP A 72 4.31 23.83 6.50
N LYS A 73 4.96 23.98 5.33
CA LYS A 73 5.57 25.24 4.88
C LYS A 73 4.57 26.37 4.59
N ARG A 74 3.28 26.09 4.44
CA ARG A 74 2.25 27.12 4.22
C ARG A 74 1.68 27.65 5.54
N ASN A 75 2.18 27.17 6.69
CA ASN A 75 1.70 27.52 8.03
C ASN A 75 2.81 28.15 8.92
N ILE A 76 3.84 28.73 8.30
CA ILE A 76 4.82 29.63 8.93
C ILE A 76 4.87 30.91 8.12
#